data_AF-B4D5K2-F1
#
_entry.id   AF-B4D5K2-F1
#
_cell.length_a   1.000
_cell.length_b   1.000
_cell.length_c   1.000
_cell.angle_alpha   90.00
_cell.angle_beta   90.00
_cell.angle_gamma   90.00
#
_symmetry.space_group_name_H-M   'P 1'
#
loop_
_entity.id
_entity.type
_entity.pdbx_description
1 polymer ?
#
loop_
_entity_poly.entity_id
_entity_poly.type
_entity_poly.pdbx_seq_one_letter_code
_entity_poly.pdbx_strand_id
1 'polypeptide(L)'
;MLMDLRASYDAGRTQELITRWQDCEMLVLDEFGLSGGGRDEEPMLYQVLADRYDHRRPTIITSNLEIGALREVLGFRLLNRLGE
;
A
#
# COMPACT_ATOMS: atom_id res chain seq x y z
N MET A 1 8.42 7.60 -11.08
CA MET A 1 7.97 6.54 -10.15
C MET A 1 6.48 6.62 -9.86
N LEU A 2 5.95 7.71 -9.28
CA LEU A 2 4.50 7.93 -9.14
C LEU A 2 3.74 8.08 -10.49
N MET A 3 4.42 8.49 -11.57
CA MET A 3 3.81 8.58 -12.90
C MET A 3 3.59 7.23 -13.60
N ASP A 4 4.38 6.19 -13.30
CA ASP A 4 4.19 4.85 -13.90
C ASP A 4 2.96 4.13 -13.36
N LEU A 5 2.53 4.51 -12.14
CA LEU A 5 1.36 3.97 -11.47
C LEU A 5 0.07 4.44 -12.13
N ARG A 6 -0.06 5.75 -12.42
CA ARG A 6 -1.23 6.30 -13.12
C ARG A 6 -1.33 5.81 -14.57
N ALA A 7 -0.21 5.56 -15.24
CA ALA A 7 -0.22 5.08 -16.63
C ALA A 7 -0.65 3.61 -16.77
N SER A 8 -0.54 2.81 -15.71
CA SER A 8 -0.87 1.38 -15.75
C SER A 8 -2.30 1.05 -15.30
N TYR A 9 -3.03 2.02 -14.74
CA TYR A 9 -4.39 1.85 -14.24
C TYR A 9 -5.44 1.60 -15.35
N ASP A 10 -5.11 1.88 -16.61
CA ASP A 10 -6.07 1.89 -17.73
C ASP A 10 -6.07 0.61 -18.60
N ALA A 11 -5.36 -0.45 -18.20
CA ALA A 11 -5.04 -1.58 -19.10
C ALA A 11 -5.44 -3.00 -18.62
N GLY A 12 -6.22 -3.16 -17.55
CA GLY A 12 -6.65 -4.50 -17.07
C GLY A 12 -5.52 -5.38 -16.51
N ARG A 13 -4.37 -4.79 -16.16
CA ARG A 13 -3.16 -5.46 -15.62
C ARG A 13 -3.08 -5.44 -14.08
N THR A 14 -4.22 -5.28 -13.41
CA THR A 14 -4.30 -5.12 -11.94
C THR A 14 -3.63 -6.27 -11.19
N GLN A 15 -3.82 -7.52 -11.64
CA GLN A 15 -3.27 -8.69 -10.94
C GLN A 15 -1.75 -8.82 -11.06
N GLU A 16 -1.17 -8.54 -12.23
CA GLU A 16 0.29 -8.58 -12.41
C GLU A 16 0.99 -7.48 -11.58
N LEU A 17 0.36 -6.32 -11.44
CA LEU A 17 0.84 -5.23 -10.60
C LEU A 17 0.79 -5.60 -9.11
N ILE A 18 -0.32 -6.22 -8.67
CA ILE A 18 -0.44 -6.73 -7.29
C ILE A 18 0.68 -7.70 -7.00
N THR A 19 0.86 -8.75 -7.81
CA THR A 19 1.91 -9.74 -7.62
C THR A 19 3.29 -9.09 -7.62
N ARG A 20 3.55 -8.16 -8.55
CA ARG A 20 4.83 -7.44 -8.58
C ARG A 20 5.09 -6.64 -7.30
N TRP A 21 4.08 -6.01 -6.71
CA TRP A 21 4.25 -5.29 -5.44
C TRP A 21 4.28 -6.23 -4.24
N GLN A 22 3.61 -7.36 -4.30
CA GLN A 22 3.70 -8.43 -3.30
C GLN A 22 5.07 -9.09 -3.29
N ASP A 23 5.79 -9.12 -4.43
CA ASP A 23 7.06 -9.83 -4.63
C ASP A 23 8.30 -8.93 -4.83
N CYS A 24 8.21 -7.60 -4.85
CA CYS A 24 9.40 -6.74 -4.94
C CYS A 24 10.21 -6.68 -3.62
N GLU A 25 11.53 -6.71 -3.66
CA GLU A 25 12.39 -6.76 -2.44
C GLU A 25 12.12 -5.63 -1.45
N MET A 26 11.74 -4.45 -1.95
CA MET A 26 11.41 -3.29 -1.14
C MET A 26 10.26 -2.52 -1.78
N LEU A 27 9.23 -2.22 -1.00
CA LEU A 27 8.12 -1.36 -1.41
C LEU A 27 8.20 -0.03 -0.67
N VAL A 28 8.13 1.09 -1.40
CA VAL A 28 8.06 2.44 -0.83
C VAL A 28 6.73 3.06 -1.26
N LEU A 29 5.87 3.35 -0.30
CA LEU A 29 4.63 4.08 -0.49
C LEU A 29 4.87 5.52 -0.01
N ASP A 30 4.89 6.46 -0.96
CA ASP A 30 5.09 7.87 -0.65
C ASP A 30 3.73 8.60 -0.55
N GLU A 31 3.62 9.58 0.35
CA GLU A 31 2.45 10.45 0.49
C GLU A 31 1.12 9.70 0.73
N PHE A 32 1.18 8.58 1.46
CA PHE A 32 0.01 7.75 1.72
C PHE A 32 -1.09 8.54 2.45
N GLY A 33 -2.30 8.54 1.89
CA GLY A 33 -3.48 9.17 2.51
C GLY A 33 -3.72 10.65 2.18
N LEU A 34 -2.94 11.29 1.30
CA LEU A 34 -3.14 12.70 0.89
C LEU A 34 -4.21 12.91 -0.18
N SER A 35 -4.43 11.93 -1.05
CA SER A 35 -5.57 11.91 -1.95
C SER A 35 -6.64 11.10 -1.26
N GLY A 36 -7.81 11.67 -0.95
CA GLY A 36 -8.93 10.91 -0.41
C GLY A 36 -9.12 9.68 -1.28
N GLY A 37 -8.72 8.52 -0.75
CA GLY A 37 -8.58 7.29 -1.51
C GLY A 37 -9.83 7.08 -2.33
N GLY A 38 -9.69 6.97 -3.65
CA GLY A 38 -10.78 6.43 -4.43
C GLY A 38 -11.14 5.10 -3.76
N ARG A 39 -12.43 4.88 -3.46
CA ARG A 39 -12.94 3.68 -2.78
C ARG A 39 -12.45 2.35 -3.37
N ASP A 40 -11.86 2.39 -4.56
CA ASP A 40 -11.32 1.26 -5.32
C ASP A 40 -9.83 0.97 -5.06
N GLU A 41 -9.05 1.91 -4.49
CA GLU A 41 -7.60 1.74 -4.26
C GLU A 41 -7.28 1.09 -2.90
N GLU A 42 -8.15 1.29 -1.91
CA GLU A 42 -7.98 0.81 -0.53
C GLU A 42 -7.90 -0.74 -0.42
N PRO A 43 -8.74 -1.54 -1.10
CA PRO A 43 -8.72 -2.99 -0.94
C PRO A 43 -7.46 -3.65 -1.51
N MET A 44 -6.96 -3.14 -2.64
CA MET A 44 -5.79 -3.69 -3.32
C MET A 44 -4.50 -3.42 -2.55
N LEU A 45 -4.32 -2.17 -2.11
CA LEU A 45 -3.16 -1.80 -1.29
C LEU A 45 -3.16 -2.57 0.04
N TYR A 46 -4.33 -2.75 0.65
CA TYR A 46 -4.45 -3.58 1.84
C TYR A 46 -4.01 -5.03 1.58
N GLN A 47 -4.44 -5.65 0.48
CA GLN A 47 -4.01 -7.01 0.11
C GLN A 47 -2.50 -7.12 -0.09
N VAL A 48 -1.89 -6.14 -0.79
CA VAL A 48 -0.43 -6.11 -1.00
C VAL A 48 0.31 -5.97 0.33
N LEU A 49 -0.11 -5.03 1.17
CA LEU A 49 0.55 -4.77 2.45
C LEU A 49 0.39 -5.95 3.42
N ALA A 50 -0.76 -6.62 3.42
CA ALA A 50 -1.00 -7.79 4.25
C ALA A 50 -0.09 -8.97 3.83
N ASP A 51 -0.02 -9.25 2.53
CA ASP A 51 0.85 -10.31 2.00
C ASP A 51 2.34 -10.04 2.27
N ARG A 52 2.78 -8.80 2.02
CA ARG A 52 4.16 -8.38 2.33
C ARG A 52 4.46 -8.51 3.82
N TYR A 53 3.50 -8.17 4.68
CA TYR A 53 3.65 -8.34 6.12
C TYR A 53 3.80 -9.82 6.51
N ASP A 54 2.91 -10.69 6.01
CA ASP A 54 2.94 -12.13 6.31
C ASP A 54 4.27 -12.77 5.88
N HIS A 55 4.85 -12.30 4.77
CA HIS A 55 6.15 -12.73 4.26
C HIS A 55 7.34 -11.89 4.77
N ARG A 56 7.15 -11.01 5.77
CA ARG A 56 8.19 -10.16 6.39
C ARG A 56 8.99 -9.31 5.38
N ARG A 57 8.32 -8.84 4.32
CA ARG A 57 8.95 -8.13 3.21
C ARG A 57 9.08 -6.63 3.51
N PRO A 58 10.28 -6.04 3.35
CA PRO A 58 10.54 -4.63 3.71
C PRO A 58 9.58 -3.65 3.05
N THR A 59 8.92 -2.80 3.84
CA THR A 59 7.99 -1.78 3.33
C THR A 59 8.20 -0.46 4.07
N ILE A 60 8.40 0.62 3.33
CA ILE A 60 8.46 1.99 3.86
C ILE A 60 7.18 2.71 3.46
N ILE A 61 6.58 3.42 4.41
CA ILE A 61 5.38 4.23 4.18
C ILE A 61 5.70 5.64 4.70
N THR A 62 5.58 6.63 3.84
CA THR A 62 5.53 8.04 4.23
C THR A 62 4.08 8.51 4.14
N SER A 63 3.68 9.36 5.06
CA SER A 63 2.32 9.89 5.11
C SER A 63 2.34 11.25 5.79
N ASN A 64 1.49 12.15 5.31
CA ASN A 64 1.22 13.41 6.02
C ASN A 64 0.07 13.24 7.04
N LEU A 65 -0.51 12.05 7.15
CA LEU A 65 -1.51 11.74 8.16
C LEU A 65 -0.85 11.52 9.52
N GLU A 66 -1.54 11.93 10.57
CA GLU A 66 -1.17 11.52 11.92
C GLU A 66 -1.30 9.99 12.07
N ILE A 67 -0.51 9.42 12.98
CA ILE A 67 -0.46 7.96 13.21
C ILE A 67 -1.85 7.35 13.51
N GLY A 68 -2.74 8.11 14.15
CA GLY A 68 -4.12 7.69 14.42
C GLY A 68 -4.95 7.54 13.15
N ALA A 69 -4.90 8.53 12.25
CA ALA A 69 -5.58 8.47 10.96
C ALA A 69 -4.97 7.38 10.06
N LEU A 70 -3.64 7.20 10.10
CA LEU A 70 -2.98 6.11 9.41
C LEU A 70 -3.49 4.73 9.88
N ARG A 71 -3.79 4.58 11.18
CA ARG A 71 -4.40 3.37 11.79
C ARG A 71 -5.79 3.05 11.28
N GLU A 72 -6.59 4.06 10.98
CA GLU A 72 -7.92 3.87 10.42
C GLU A 72 -7.83 3.41 8.96
N VAL A 73 -6.91 3.99 8.17
CA VAL A 73 -6.78 3.69 6.74
C VAL A 73 -6.10 2.34 6.46
N LEU A 74 -4.97 2.04 7.12
CA LEU A 74 -4.27 0.76 6.92
C LEU A 74 -4.93 -0.42 7.66
N GLY A 75 -5.91 -0.12 8.51
CA GLY A 75 -6.56 -1.09 9.38
C GLY A 75 -5.72 -1.38 10.64
N PHE A 76 -6.42 -1.39 11.78
CA PHE A 76 -5.85 -1.61 13.11
C PHE A 76 -4.95 -2.86 13.23
N ARG A 77 -5.23 -3.91 12.45
CA ARG A 77 -4.49 -5.18 12.49
C ARG A 77 -3.11 -5.08 11.85
N LEU A 78 -2.97 -4.29 10.79
CA LEU A 78 -1.74 -4.20 10.00
C LEU A 78 -0.71 -3.31 10.72
N LEU A 79 -1.17 -2.20 11.30
CA LEU A 79 -0.29 -1.26 12.02
C LEU A 79 0.12 -1.68 13.42
N ASN A 80 -0.72 -2.41 14.17
CA ASN A 80 -0.27 -2.99 15.45
C ASN A 80 0.91 -3.96 15.27
N ARG A 81 1.10 -4.44 14.05
CA ARG A 81 2.07 -5.48 13.71
C ARG A 81 3.32 -4.97 12.98
N LEU A 82 3.25 -3.77 12.39
CA LEU A 82 4.40 -3.08 11.78
C LEU A 82 5.23 -2.29 12.80
N GLY A 83 4.70 -2.07 14.01
CA GLY A 83 5.35 -1.29 15.08
C GLY A 83 5.99 -2.09 16.21
N GLU A 84 6.04 -3.42 16.12
CA GLU A 84 6.90 -4.31 16.93
C GLU A 84 8.21 -4.59 16.18
#